data_AF-A0AAX1U812-F1
#
_entry.id   AF-A0AAX1U812-F1
#
_cell.length_a   1.000
_cell.length_b   1.000
_cell.length_c   1.000
_cell.angle_alpha   90.00
_cell.angle_beta   90.00
_cell.angle_gamma   90.00
#
_symmetry.space_group_name_H-M   'P 1'
#
loop_
_entity.id
_entity.type
_entity.pdbx_description
1 polymer ?
#
loop_
_entity_poly.entity_id
_entity_poly.type
_entity_poly.pdbx_seq_one_letter_code
_entity_poly.pdbx_strand_id
1 'polypeptide(L)'
;MILYFSGTGNSAYVAKRIGKMINDEVVHLFEKIKDNDFSPLQSKRPWVIVVPTYAWRIPRIVEYWLKNTPLQGNQDIYFVMTCGGSIGNAGKYIEKLCQNIKMNNRGCMEIIMPENYIAMFSTPTKEEASKIIDRAEKVIDLAAVCIKNGQSFKHPNVSFNDKISSSVINKLFYPLFVHAKKFYVLDDCISCGKCANVCPLHNIQLSNGKPVWGNQCTHCMACISRCPKEAIEYGKHSKGLPRYTCENVKKLEE
;
A
#
# COMPACT_ATOMS: atom_id res chain seq x y z
N MET A 1 -12.71 -6.75 -11.08
CA MET A 1 -11.72 -5.67 -11.19
C MET A 1 -10.90 -5.59 -9.92
N ILE A 2 -9.58 -5.45 -10.04
CA ILE A 2 -8.62 -5.33 -8.95
C ILE A 2 -8.13 -3.89 -8.87
N LEU A 3 -8.40 -3.21 -7.76
CA LEU A 3 -7.95 -1.85 -7.48
C LEU A 3 -6.76 -1.90 -6.53
N TYR A 4 -5.67 -1.21 -6.85
CA TYR A 4 -4.49 -1.23 -5.98
C TYR A 4 -3.84 0.13 -5.75
N PHE A 5 -3.18 0.26 -4.60
CA PHE A 5 -2.29 1.38 -4.27
C PHE A 5 -0.96 0.83 -3.80
N SER A 6 0.16 1.39 -4.27
CA SER A 6 1.49 0.94 -3.84
C SER A 6 2.53 2.06 -3.92
N GLY A 7 3.28 2.27 -2.83
CA GLY A 7 4.43 3.19 -2.83
C GLY A 7 5.68 2.55 -3.43
N THR A 8 6.10 1.40 -2.91
CA THR A 8 7.35 0.72 -3.28
C THR A 8 7.16 -0.53 -4.15
N GLY A 9 5.92 -0.90 -4.50
CA GLY A 9 5.64 -1.95 -5.48
C GLY A 9 5.16 -3.30 -4.93
N ASN A 10 5.22 -3.55 -3.61
CA ASN A 10 4.74 -4.82 -3.03
C ASN A 10 3.29 -5.12 -3.41
N SER A 11 2.38 -4.21 -3.11
CA SER A 11 0.95 -4.36 -3.42
C SER A 11 0.68 -4.35 -4.92
N ALA A 12 1.50 -3.65 -5.71
CA ALA A 12 1.40 -3.66 -7.17
C ALA A 12 1.73 -5.05 -7.74
N TYR A 13 2.79 -5.68 -7.23
CA TYR A 13 3.19 -7.03 -7.62
C TYR A 13 2.07 -8.04 -7.30
N VAL A 14 1.56 -8.02 -6.07
CA VAL A 14 0.45 -8.88 -5.63
C VAL A 14 -0.79 -8.67 -6.50
N ALA A 15 -1.20 -7.42 -6.74
CA ALA A 15 -2.38 -7.10 -7.55
C ALA A 15 -2.27 -7.66 -8.98
N LYS A 16 -1.12 -7.45 -9.62
CA LYS A 16 -0.86 -7.95 -10.98
C LYS A 16 -0.78 -9.47 -11.03
N ARG A 17 -0.17 -10.12 -10.03
CA ARG A 17 -0.14 -11.59 -9.94
C ARG A 17 -1.54 -12.18 -9.83
N ILE A 18 -2.37 -11.65 -8.95
CA ILE A 18 -3.77 -12.09 -8.80
C ILE A 18 -4.53 -11.83 -10.10
N GLY A 19 -4.44 -10.62 -10.67
CA GLY A 19 -5.12 -10.25 -11.92
C GLY A 19 -4.80 -11.17 -13.09
N LYS A 20 -3.51 -11.53 -13.26
CA LYS A 20 -3.06 -12.50 -14.26
C LYS A 20 -3.68 -13.88 -14.04
N MET A 21 -3.76 -14.36 -12.80
CA MET A 21 -4.30 -15.70 -12.50
C MET A 21 -5.81 -15.81 -12.66
N ILE A 22 -6.56 -14.76 -12.33
CA ILE A 22 -8.03 -14.77 -12.40
C ILE A 22 -8.56 -14.16 -13.70
N ASN A 23 -7.65 -13.66 -14.54
CA ASN A 23 -7.92 -12.95 -15.79
C ASN A 23 -8.93 -11.81 -15.58
N ASP A 24 -8.54 -10.84 -14.76
CA ASP A 24 -9.36 -9.67 -14.42
C ASP A 24 -8.52 -8.39 -14.50
N GLU A 25 -9.20 -7.27 -14.71
CA GLU A 25 -8.59 -5.96 -14.90
C GLU A 25 -7.89 -5.50 -13.62
N VAL A 26 -6.71 -4.88 -13.76
CA VAL A 26 -5.91 -4.36 -12.64
C VAL A 26 -5.69 -2.86 -12.82
N VAL A 27 -6.24 -2.07 -11.90
CA VAL A 27 -6.24 -0.60 -11.97
C VAL A 27 -5.44 -0.02 -10.82
N HIS A 28 -4.47 0.83 -11.14
CA HIS A 28 -3.74 1.59 -10.14
C HIS A 28 -4.54 2.82 -9.70
N LEU A 29 -4.82 2.93 -8.40
CA LEU A 29 -5.50 4.09 -7.81
C LEU A 29 -4.63 5.36 -7.69
N PHE A 30 -3.40 5.37 -8.19
CA PHE A 30 -2.46 6.48 -7.95
C PHE A 30 -2.98 7.80 -8.49
N GLU A 31 -3.25 7.89 -9.80
CA GLU A 31 -3.75 9.14 -10.41
C GLU A 31 -5.15 9.47 -9.87
N LYS A 32 -6.01 8.47 -9.65
CA LYS A 32 -7.34 8.71 -9.07
C LYS A 32 -7.30 9.35 -7.68
N ILE A 33 -6.39 8.90 -6.81
CA ILE A 33 -6.20 9.51 -5.49
C ILE A 33 -5.56 10.89 -5.61
N LYS A 34 -4.56 11.03 -6.48
CA LYS A 34 -3.79 12.25 -6.68
C LYS A 34 -4.65 13.39 -7.24
N ASP A 35 -5.54 13.08 -8.17
CA ASP A 35 -6.43 14.04 -8.82
C ASP A 35 -7.77 14.22 -8.08
N ASN A 36 -7.99 13.51 -6.96
CA ASN A 36 -9.29 13.42 -6.28
C ASN A 36 -10.43 13.00 -7.23
N ASP A 37 -10.13 12.10 -8.16
CA ASP A 37 -11.10 11.56 -9.09
C ASP A 37 -11.94 10.46 -8.41
N PHE A 38 -13.18 10.81 -8.07
CA PHE A 38 -14.17 9.90 -7.49
C PHE A 38 -15.20 9.42 -8.52
N SER A 39 -14.86 9.44 -9.82
CA SER A 39 -15.73 8.93 -10.88
C SER A 39 -16.18 7.50 -10.55
N PRO A 40 -17.46 7.14 -10.75
CA PRO A 40 -17.94 5.79 -10.54
C PRO A 40 -17.13 4.76 -11.33
N LEU A 41 -16.90 3.60 -10.74
CA LEU A 41 -16.34 2.43 -11.42
C LEU A 41 -17.38 1.32 -11.47
N GLN A 42 -17.41 0.57 -12.57
CA GLN A 42 -18.33 -0.55 -12.79
C GLN A 42 -17.55 -1.85 -12.91
N SER A 43 -17.97 -2.89 -12.19
CA SER A 43 -17.42 -4.25 -12.35
C SER A 43 -18.53 -5.29 -12.29
N LYS A 44 -18.53 -6.24 -13.24
CA LYS A 44 -19.41 -7.43 -13.20
C LYS A 44 -18.89 -8.51 -12.24
N ARG A 45 -17.58 -8.52 -12.01
CA ARG A 45 -16.89 -9.46 -11.10
C ARG A 45 -16.70 -8.80 -9.72
N PRO A 46 -16.48 -9.58 -8.65
CA PRO A 46 -16.17 -9.03 -7.34
C PRO A 46 -15.03 -8.02 -7.38
N TRP A 47 -15.10 -7.03 -6.50
CA TRP A 47 -14.04 -6.05 -6.30
C TRP A 47 -12.92 -6.66 -5.49
N VAL A 48 -11.67 -6.39 -5.85
CA VAL A 48 -10.50 -6.80 -5.06
C VAL A 48 -9.64 -5.57 -4.77
N ILE A 49 -9.47 -5.23 -3.51
CA ILE A 49 -8.66 -4.09 -3.06
C ILE A 49 -7.31 -4.59 -2.57
N VAL A 50 -6.22 -4.20 -3.24
CA VAL A 50 -4.84 -4.64 -2.91
C VAL A 50 -4.00 -3.45 -2.45
N VAL A 51 -3.61 -3.42 -1.18
CA VAL A 51 -3.02 -2.22 -0.55
C VAL A 51 -1.96 -2.56 0.50
N PRO A 52 -1.03 -1.65 0.84
CA PRO A 52 -0.12 -1.84 1.96
C PRO A 52 -0.83 -1.65 3.30
N THR A 53 -0.26 -2.24 4.36
CA THR A 53 -0.70 -2.04 5.74
C THR A 53 -0.02 -0.82 6.36
N TYR A 54 -0.80 0.21 6.72
CA TYR A 54 -0.32 1.37 7.48
C TYR A 54 -0.91 1.36 8.89
N ALA A 55 -0.07 0.98 9.86
CA ALA A 55 -0.44 0.80 11.27
C ALA A 55 -1.66 -0.15 11.45
N TRP A 56 -1.57 -1.36 10.89
CA TRP A 56 -2.64 -2.38 10.97
C TRP A 56 -3.99 -1.98 10.35
N ARG A 57 -3.97 -1.07 9.37
CA ARG A 57 -5.14 -0.64 8.58
C ARG A 57 -4.73 -0.42 7.12
N ILE A 58 -5.71 -0.32 6.22
CA ILE A 58 -5.46 0.19 4.87
C ILE A 58 -5.04 1.68 4.92
N PRO A 59 -4.38 2.22 3.89
CA PRO A 59 -3.98 3.63 3.87
C PRO A 59 -5.22 4.53 3.96
N ARG A 60 -5.16 5.57 4.82
CA ARG A 60 -6.28 6.52 5.00
C ARG A 60 -6.73 7.17 3.69
N ILE A 61 -5.80 7.39 2.78
CA ILE A 61 -6.07 7.96 1.44
C ILE A 61 -6.91 7.02 0.58
N VAL A 62 -6.70 5.70 0.69
CA VAL A 62 -7.51 4.69 -0.03
C VAL A 62 -8.85 4.53 0.66
N GLU A 63 -8.89 4.50 1.99
CA GLU A 63 -10.16 4.47 2.75
C GLU A 63 -11.04 5.68 2.42
N TYR A 64 -10.46 6.87 2.35
CA TYR A 64 -11.14 8.09 1.94
C TYR A 64 -11.64 8.00 0.50
N TRP A 65 -10.81 7.54 -0.42
CA TRP A 65 -11.20 7.39 -1.83
C TRP A 65 -12.35 6.40 -2.01
N LEU A 66 -12.30 5.23 -1.35
CA LEU A 66 -13.37 4.22 -1.39
C LEU A 66 -14.69 4.74 -0.82
N LYS A 67 -14.66 5.60 0.21
CA LYS A 67 -15.87 6.19 0.80
C LYS A 67 -16.57 7.20 -0.11
N ASN A 68 -15.84 7.82 -1.03
CA ASN A 68 -16.35 8.85 -1.91
C ASN A 68 -16.58 8.37 -3.36
N THR A 69 -16.14 7.17 -3.70
CA THR A 69 -16.25 6.63 -5.07
C THR A 69 -17.33 5.55 -5.15
N PRO A 70 -18.38 5.72 -5.97
CA PRO A 70 -19.36 4.68 -6.21
C PRO A 70 -18.74 3.48 -6.94
N LEU A 71 -18.78 2.32 -6.30
CA LEU A 71 -18.43 1.03 -6.92
C LEU A 71 -19.72 0.31 -7.32
N GLN A 72 -19.97 0.19 -8.62
CA GLN A 72 -21.23 -0.27 -9.20
C GLN A 72 -21.14 -1.67 -9.79
N GLY A 73 -22.28 -2.37 -9.86
CA GLY A 73 -22.36 -3.75 -10.35
C GLY A 73 -22.27 -4.76 -9.22
N ASN A 74 -21.21 -5.56 -9.20
CA ASN A 74 -21.03 -6.59 -8.18
C ASN A 74 -20.87 -5.95 -6.79
N GLN A 75 -21.53 -6.55 -5.78
CA GLN A 75 -21.50 -6.06 -4.40
C GLN A 75 -20.47 -6.75 -3.50
N ASP A 76 -19.83 -7.82 -3.98
CA ASP A 76 -18.81 -8.52 -3.22
C ASP A 76 -17.46 -7.81 -3.32
N ILE A 77 -16.80 -7.65 -2.18
CA ILE A 77 -15.49 -7.00 -2.07
C ILE A 77 -14.51 -7.80 -1.22
N TYR A 78 -13.31 -7.98 -1.75
CA TYR A 78 -12.18 -8.65 -1.13
C TYR A 78 -11.09 -7.63 -0.79
N PHE A 79 -10.35 -7.86 0.29
CA PHE A 79 -9.18 -7.08 0.66
C PHE A 79 -7.93 -7.96 0.73
N VAL A 80 -6.85 -7.53 0.10
CA VAL A 80 -5.53 -8.17 0.19
C VAL A 80 -4.55 -7.13 0.67
N MET A 81 -3.96 -7.36 1.85
CA MET A 81 -3.06 -6.39 2.49
C MET A 81 -1.64 -6.91 2.54
N THR A 82 -0.70 -6.13 2.02
CA THR A 82 0.74 -6.46 2.09
C THR A 82 1.38 -5.81 3.32
N CYS A 83 2.16 -6.55 4.10
CA CYS A 83 2.85 -6.05 5.29
C CYS A 83 4.24 -6.67 5.48
N GLY A 84 5.13 -5.97 6.20
CA GLY A 84 6.42 -6.52 6.64
C GLY A 84 6.32 -7.48 7.83
N GLY A 85 5.25 -7.38 8.63
CA GLY A 85 5.06 -8.16 9.86
C GLY A 85 3.66 -8.76 9.98
N SER A 86 2.64 -7.93 10.25
CA SER A 86 1.25 -8.39 10.30
C SER A 86 0.24 -7.26 10.02
N ILE A 87 -0.98 -7.61 9.65
CA ILE A 87 -2.15 -6.74 9.52
C ILE A 87 -2.97 -6.64 10.83
N GLY A 88 -2.64 -7.42 11.86
CA GLY A 88 -3.34 -7.40 13.16
C GLY A 88 -4.86 -7.53 12.99
N ASN A 89 -5.64 -6.68 13.67
CA ASN A 89 -7.09 -6.67 13.55
C ASN A 89 -7.63 -5.73 12.44
N ALA A 90 -6.93 -5.61 11.30
CA ALA A 90 -7.39 -4.79 10.17
C ALA A 90 -8.79 -5.20 9.68
N GLY A 91 -9.13 -6.49 9.79
CA GLY A 91 -10.44 -7.05 9.40
C GLY A 91 -11.62 -6.32 10.02
N LYS A 92 -11.55 -5.96 11.31
CA LYS A 92 -12.61 -5.18 11.99
C LYS A 92 -12.85 -3.81 11.35
N TYR A 93 -11.78 -3.14 10.92
CA TYR A 93 -11.89 -1.82 10.28
C TYR A 93 -12.41 -1.94 8.85
N ILE A 94 -12.01 -2.99 8.15
CA ILE A 94 -12.50 -3.33 6.81
C ILE A 94 -14.00 -3.64 6.86
N GLU A 95 -14.46 -4.43 7.82
CA GLU A 95 -15.88 -4.73 7.99
C GLU A 95 -16.71 -3.45 8.18
N LYS A 96 -16.24 -2.54 9.04
CA LYS A 96 -16.88 -1.23 9.22
C LYS A 96 -16.83 -0.38 7.94
N LEU A 97 -15.74 -0.43 7.18
CA LEU A 97 -15.64 0.27 5.89
C LEU A 97 -16.69 -0.27 4.91
N CYS A 98 -16.76 -1.59 4.75
CA CYS A 98 -17.72 -2.27 3.87
C CYS A 98 -19.17 -1.93 4.21
N GLN A 99 -19.52 -1.88 5.50
CA GLN A 99 -20.84 -1.41 5.95
C GLN A 99 -21.13 0.02 5.48
N ASN A 100 -20.16 0.94 5.61
CA ASN A 100 -20.34 2.33 5.19
C ASN A 100 -20.49 2.49 3.68
N ILE A 101 -19.74 1.71 2.90
CA ILE A 101 -19.80 1.74 1.42
C ILE A 101 -20.83 0.77 0.83
N LYS A 102 -21.62 0.10 1.69
CA LYS A 102 -22.69 -0.85 1.32
C LYS A 102 -22.22 -2.00 0.43
N MET A 103 -21.07 -2.59 0.77
CA MET A 103 -20.50 -3.75 0.09
C MET A 103 -20.49 -5.00 0.97
N ASN A 104 -20.64 -6.17 0.34
CA ASN A 104 -20.55 -7.48 0.99
C ASN A 104 -19.08 -7.83 1.22
N ASN A 105 -18.65 -7.76 2.48
CA ASN A 105 -17.29 -8.08 2.86
C ASN A 105 -17.01 -9.59 2.68
N ARG A 106 -16.11 -9.94 1.77
CA ARG A 106 -15.63 -11.32 1.55
C ARG A 106 -14.35 -11.63 2.31
N GLY A 107 -13.90 -10.73 3.18
CA GLY A 107 -12.78 -10.93 4.09
C GLY A 107 -11.50 -10.22 3.67
N CYS A 108 -10.46 -10.38 4.50
CA CYS A 108 -9.14 -9.77 4.30
C CYS A 108 -8.04 -10.82 4.39
N MET A 109 -7.14 -10.83 3.40
CA MET A 109 -5.97 -11.71 3.34
C MET A 109 -4.70 -10.92 3.68
N GLU A 110 -3.89 -11.46 4.60
CA GLU A 110 -2.54 -10.97 4.89
C GLU A 110 -1.53 -11.62 3.94
N ILE A 111 -0.68 -10.81 3.31
CA ILE A 111 0.45 -11.30 2.52
C ILE A 111 1.73 -10.64 3.02
N ILE A 112 2.63 -11.44 3.60
CA ILE A 112 3.94 -10.95 4.04
C ILE A 112 4.78 -10.61 2.82
N MET A 113 5.25 -9.37 2.76
CA MET A 113 6.10 -8.81 1.71
C MET A 113 7.28 -8.08 2.36
N PRO A 114 8.37 -7.78 1.62
CA PRO A 114 9.53 -7.11 2.19
C PRO A 114 9.18 -5.80 2.91
N GLU A 115 9.77 -5.58 4.10
CA GLU A 115 9.62 -4.33 4.86
C GLU A 115 10.08 -3.14 4.02
N ASN A 116 9.28 -2.08 4.01
CA ASN A 116 9.51 -0.90 3.18
C ASN A 116 9.34 0.42 3.94
N TYR A 117 9.02 0.38 5.23
CA TYR A 117 8.84 1.55 6.08
C TYR A 117 10.16 2.05 6.68
N ILE A 118 11.04 2.49 5.78
CA ILE A 118 12.42 2.95 6.06
C ILE A 118 12.51 4.14 7.03
N ALA A 119 11.41 4.84 7.28
CA ALA A 119 11.35 5.92 8.25
C ALA A 119 11.47 5.42 9.71
N MET A 120 11.25 4.12 9.96
CA MET A 120 11.24 3.51 11.29
C MET A 120 11.98 2.17 11.38
N PHE A 121 12.07 1.43 10.28
CA PHE A 121 12.68 0.10 10.25
C PHE A 121 13.77 0.00 9.18
N SER A 122 14.71 -0.91 9.39
CA SER A 122 15.61 -1.36 8.33
C SER A 122 14.82 -2.11 7.26
N THR A 123 15.12 -1.83 6.00
CA THR A 123 14.59 -2.60 4.88
C THR A 123 15.56 -3.73 4.52
N PRO A 124 15.06 -4.87 4.02
CA PRO A 124 15.90 -6.02 3.70
C PRO A 124 16.84 -5.75 2.52
N THR A 125 17.90 -6.56 2.40
CA THR A 125 18.71 -6.62 1.18
C THR A 125 17.90 -7.19 0.01
N LYS A 126 18.46 -7.15 -1.21
CA LYS A 126 17.80 -7.72 -2.39
C LYS A 126 17.57 -9.23 -2.24
N GLU A 127 18.54 -9.94 -1.69
CA GLU A 127 18.49 -11.39 -1.50
C GLU A 127 17.43 -11.76 -0.45
N GLU A 128 17.38 -11.03 0.65
CA GLU A 128 16.36 -11.20 1.69
C GLU A 128 14.97 -10.88 1.16
N ALA A 129 14.82 -9.79 0.41
CA ALA A 129 13.57 -9.41 -0.22
C ALA A 129 13.08 -10.49 -1.19
N SER A 130 13.96 -11.06 -2.02
CA SER A 130 13.61 -12.16 -2.93
C SER A 130 13.05 -13.36 -2.17
N LYS A 131 13.72 -13.80 -1.10
CA LYS A 131 13.25 -14.94 -0.27
C LYS A 131 11.89 -14.68 0.40
N ILE A 132 11.59 -13.43 0.73
CA ILE A 132 10.27 -13.05 1.26
C ILE A 132 9.22 -13.14 0.14
N ILE A 133 9.50 -12.58 -1.04
CA ILE A 133 8.60 -12.61 -2.19
C ILE A 133 8.32 -14.05 -2.64
N ASP A 134 9.34 -14.91 -2.71
CA ASP A 134 9.19 -16.32 -3.10
C ASP A 134 8.25 -17.09 -2.14
N ARG A 135 8.30 -16.78 -0.84
CA ARG A 135 7.36 -17.33 0.14
C ARG A 135 5.96 -16.76 -0.02
N ALA A 136 5.84 -15.49 -0.41
CA ALA A 136 4.57 -14.82 -0.63
C ALA A 136 3.77 -15.43 -1.79
N GLU A 137 4.43 -15.98 -2.83
CA GLU A 137 3.78 -16.58 -4.00
C GLU A 137 2.67 -17.59 -3.61
N LYS A 138 2.93 -18.48 -2.65
CA LYS A 138 1.93 -19.48 -2.22
C LYS A 138 0.66 -18.84 -1.65
N VAL A 139 0.80 -17.72 -0.94
CA VAL A 139 -0.33 -17.00 -0.33
C VAL A 139 -1.05 -16.17 -1.38
N ILE A 140 -0.31 -15.60 -2.34
CA ILE A 140 -0.88 -14.91 -3.52
C ILE A 140 -1.74 -15.89 -4.33
N ASP A 141 -1.23 -17.09 -4.59
CA ASP A 141 -1.97 -18.14 -5.31
C ASP A 141 -3.23 -18.55 -4.56
N LEU A 142 -3.15 -18.74 -3.24
CA LEU A 142 -4.32 -19.04 -2.41
C LEU A 142 -5.37 -17.93 -2.48
N ALA A 143 -4.95 -16.66 -2.38
CA ALA A 143 -5.85 -15.52 -2.50
C ALA A 143 -6.55 -15.50 -3.87
N ALA A 144 -5.80 -15.72 -4.95
CA ALA A 144 -6.33 -15.79 -6.30
C ALA A 144 -7.34 -16.93 -6.48
N VAL A 145 -7.06 -18.12 -5.95
CA VAL A 145 -7.97 -19.27 -5.98
C VAL A 145 -9.27 -18.97 -5.23
N CYS A 146 -9.19 -18.43 -4.02
CA CYS A 146 -10.38 -18.06 -3.25
C CYS A 146 -11.23 -17.01 -3.99
N ILE A 147 -10.62 -15.96 -4.53
CA ILE A 147 -11.32 -14.92 -5.31
C ILE A 147 -11.97 -15.54 -6.56
N LYS A 148 -11.23 -16.36 -7.32
CA LYS A 148 -11.73 -16.99 -8.56
C LYS A 148 -12.93 -17.89 -8.30
N ASN A 149 -12.94 -18.60 -7.18
CA ASN A 149 -14.01 -19.52 -6.79
C ASN A 149 -15.13 -18.83 -6.00
N GLY A 150 -15.07 -17.50 -5.80
CA GLY A 150 -16.04 -16.77 -5.01
C GLY A 150 -16.08 -17.19 -3.54
N GLN A 151 -15.01 -17.75 -3.00
CA GLN A 151 -14.91 -18.16 -1.60
C GLN A 151 -14.49 -16.98 -0.73
N SER A 152 -15.08 -16.81 0.46
CA SER A 152 -14.60 -15.79 1.41
C SER A 152 -13.22 -16.16 1.96
N PHE A 153 -12.39 -15.16 2.24
CA PHE A 153 -11.16 -15.36 2.98
C PHE A 153 -11.48 -15.77 4.42
N LYS A 154 -10.72 -16.74 4.94
CA LYS A 154 -10.82 -17.13 6.35
C LYS A 154 -10.38 -15.95 7.21
N HIS A 155 -11.15 -15.61 8.23
CA HIS A 155 -10.71 -14.63 9.22
C HIS A 155 -9.51 -15.22 9.97
N PRO A 156 -8.34 -14.55 9.99
CA PRO A 156 -7.26 -14.97 10.86
C PRO A 156 -7.72 -14.88 12.33
N ASN A 157 -7.28 -15.82 13.15
CA ASN A 157 -7.56 -15.80 14.58
C ASN A 157 -6.90 -14.55 15.19
N VAL A 158 -7.72 -13.58 15.59
CA VAL A 158 -7.24 -12.32 16.16
C VAL A 158 -6.85 -12.55 17.63
N SER A 159 -5.57 -12.39 17.97
CA SER A 159 -5.12 -12.47 19.36
C SER A 159 -5.54 -11.23 20.17
N PHE A 160 -5.48 -11.32 21.51
CA PHE A 160 -5.75 -10.16 22.37
C PHE A 160 -4.78 -9.00 22.11
N ASN A 161 -3.50 -9.30 21.86
CA ASN A 161 -2.47 -8.32 21.52
C ASN A 161 -2.78 -7.59 20.21
N ASP A 162 -3.33 -8.28 19.21
CA ASP A 162 -3.73 -7.67 17.94
C ASP A 162 -4.85 -6.64 18.12
N LYS A 163 -5.75 -6.87 19.08
CA LYS A 163 -6.84 -5.91 19.43
C LYS A 163 -6.28 -4.64 20.07
N ILE A 164 -5.25 -4.74 20.91
CA ILE A 164 -4.62 -3.59 21.55
C ILE A 164 -3.81 -2.78 20.54
N SER A 165 -2.92 -3.44 19.79
CA SER A 165 -2.06 -2.80 18.79
C SER A 165 -2.87 -2.06 17.72
N SER A 166 -3.99 -2.63 17.29
CA SER A 166 -4.84 -2.02 16.27
C SER A 166 -5.74 -0.89 16.77
N SER A 167 -6.04 -0.77 18.07
CA SER A 167 -7.01 0.20 18.60
C SER A 167 -6.38 1.43 19.27
N VAL A 168 -5.34 1.24 20.08
CA VAL A 168 -4.68 2.33 20.83
C VAL A 168 -3.51 2.91 20.04
N ILE A 169 -2.64 2.04 19.51
CA ILE A 169 -1.41 2.49 18.84
C ILE A 169 -1.76 3.27 17.57
N ASN A 170 -2.75 2.85 16.76
CA ASN A 170 -3.09 3.58 15.53
C ASN A 170 -3.52 5.04 15.77
N LYS A 171 -4.31 5.31 16.82
CA LYS A 171 -4.81 6.67 17.12
C LYS A 171 -3.69 7.63 17.52
N LEU A 172 -2.67 7.13 18.23
CA LEU A 172 -1.51 7.92 18.64
C LEU A 172 -0.41 7.94 17.56
N PHE A 173 -0.28 6.85 16.79
CA PHE A 173 0.79 6.67 15.82
C PHE A 173 0.73 7.68 14.68
N TYR A 174 -0.45 7.89 14.09
CA TYR A 174 -0.60 8.82 12.97
C TYR A 174 -0.21 10.27 13.30
N PRO A 175 -0.77 10.92 14.35
CA PRO A 175 -0.41 12.30 14.66
C PRO A 175 1.05 12.47 15.12
N LEU A 176 1.65 11.44 15.72
CA LEU A 176 3.01 11.53 16.27
C LEU A 176 4.12 11.13 15.29
N PHE A 177 3.87 10.18 14.39
CA PHE A 177 4.91 9.57 13.55
C PHE A 177 4.73 9.74 12.05
N VAL A 178 3.50 9.97 11.57
CA VAL A 178 3.20 10.10 10.13
C VAL A 178 3.15 11.59 9.76
N HIS A 179 4.31 12.16 9.46
CA HIS A 179 4.45 13.56 9.10
C HIS A 179 5.66 13.80 8.19
N ALA A 180 5.62 14.80 7.32
CA ALA A 180 6.74 15.03 6.40
C ALA A 180 7.96 15.75 7.03
N LYS A 181 7.84 16.26 8.26
CA LYS A 181 8.80 17.21 8.88
C LYS A 181 10.25 16.73 8.96
N LYS A 182 10.50 15.42 8.92
CA LYS A 182 11.85 14.85 9.00
C LYS A 182 12.43 14.52 7.63
N PHE A 183 11.69 14.70 6.54
CA PHE A 183 12.24 14.56 5.19
C PHE A 183 13.19 15.72 4.88
N TYR A 184 14.34 15.40 4.31
CA TYR A 184 15.27 16.35 3.74
C TYR A 184 16.00 15.72 2.56
N VAL A 185 16.68 16.56 1.80
CA VAL A 185 17.41 16.18 0.60
C VAL A 185 18.91 16.42 0.80
N LEU A 186 19.74 15.55 0.22
CA LEU A 186 21.19 15.65 0.19
C LEU A 186 21.68 16.39 -1.06
N ASP A 187 22.96 16.76 -1.08
CA ASP A 187 23.58 17.48 -2.19
C ASP A 187 23.62 16.67 -3.48
N ASP A 188 23.65 15.33 -3.38
CA ASP A 188 23.56 14.38 -4.50
C ASP A 188 22.27 14.49 -5.33
N CYS A 189 21.29 15.27 -4.88
CA CYS A 189 20.06 15.48 -5.62
C CYS A 189 20.31 16.25 -6.93
N ILE A 190 20.01 15.57 -8.03
CA ILE A 190 20.08 16.03 -9.42
C ILE A 190 18.83 16.76 -9.93
N SER A 191 17.95 17.23 -9.05
CA SER A 191 16.77 18.04 -9.41
C SER A 191 15.79 17.40 -10.42
N CYS A 192 15.75 16.07 -10.53
CA CYS A 192 14.97 15.39 -11.59
C CYS A 192 13.45 15.37 -11.39
N GLY A 193 12.93 15.89 -10.28
CA GLY A 193 11.48 15.96 -10.01
C GLY A 193 10.76 14.64 -9.74
N LYS A 194 11.43 13.48 -9.85
CA LYS A 194 10.79 12.17 -9.67
C LYS A 194 10.07 12.00 -8.33
N CYS A 195 10.62 12.55 -7.24
CA CYS A 195 9.99 12.50 -5.92
C CYS A 195 8.62 13.20 -5.89
N ALA A 196 8.47 14.33 -6.59
CA ALA A 196 7.19 15.01 -6.74
C ALA A 196 6.22 14.18 -7.61
N ASN A 197 6.71 13.62 -8.72
CA ASN A 197 5.89 12.84 -9.63
C ASN A 197 5.30 11.57 -9.00
N VAL A 198 6.04 10.91 -8.10
CA VAL A 198 5.58 9.70 -7.39
C VAL A 198 4.83 10.01 -6.09
N CYS A 199 4.57 11.29 -5.79
CA CYS A 199 3.81 11.69 -4.61
C CYS A 199 2.31 11.64 -4.90
N PRO A 200 1.53 10.76 -4.26
CA PRO A 200 0.10 10.63 -4.53
C PRO A 200 -0.75 11.76 -3.93
N LEU A 201 -0.13 12.72 -3.24
CA LEU A 201 -0.82 13.78 -2.51
C LEU A 201 -0.35 15.19 -2.89
N HIS A 202 0.43 15.31 -3.98
CA HIS A 202 1.08 16.57 -4.36
C HIS A 202 1.84 17.24 -3.20
N ASN A 203 2.31 16.46 -2.23
CA ASN A 203 2.95 16.95 -1.01
C ASN A 203 4.40 17.38 -1.22
N ILE A 204 4.93 17.30 -2.44
CA ILE A 204 6.32 17.63 -2.74
C ILE A 204 6.33 18.61 -3.91
N GLN A 205 6.93 19.77 -3.70
CA GLN A 205 7.18 20.78 -4.72
C GLN A 205 8.68 20.98 -4.88
N LEU A 206 9.13 21.40 -6.06
CA LEU A 206 10.53 21.79 -6.25
C LEU A 206 10.67 23.29 -6.00
N SER A 207 11.54 23.66 -5.06
CA SER A 207 11.94 25.04 -4.80
C SER A 207 13.45 25.16 -5.00
N ASN A 208 13.88 26.07 -5.86
CA ASN A 208 15.29 26.22 -6.26
C ASN A 208 15.94 24.88 -6.68
N GLY A 209 15.20 24.07 -7.45
CA GLY A 209 15.66 22.76 -7.92
C GLY A 209 15.69 21.64 -6.87
N LYS A 210 15.35 21.91 -5.60
CA LYS A 210 15.34 20.91 -4.54
C LYS A 210 13.92 20.60 -4.04
N PRO A 211 13.61 19.35 -3.66
CA PRO A 211 12.28 19.01 -3.14
C PRO A 211 12.03 19.62 -1.77
N VAL A 212 10.83 20.15 -1.59
CA VAL A 212 10.28 20.65 -0.33
C VAL A 212 9.00 19.88 -0.04
N TRP A 213 8.90 19.33 1.16
CA TRP A 213 7.74 18.54 1.59
C TRP A 213 6.74 19.40 2.35
N GLY A 214 5.47 19.34 1.96
CA GLY A 214 4.33 19.90 2.68
C GLY A 214 3.93 19.07 3.90
N ASN A 215 2.75 19.36 4.46
CA ASN A 215 2.25 18.73 5.68
C ASN A 215 1.31 17.53 5.46
N GLN A 216 0.97 17.19 4.21
CA GLN A 216 0.05 16.11 3.83
C GLN A 216 0.81 14.86 3.36
N CYS A 217 1.64 14.27 4.21
CA CYS A 217 2.36 13.04 3.87
C CYS A 217 1.67 11.79 4.44
N THR A 218 1.44 10.78 3.59
CA THR A 218 0.88 9.48 4.01
C THR A 218 1.94 8.44 4.37
N HIS A 219 3.23 8.78 4.32
CA HIS A 219 4.33 7.85 4.59
C HIS A 219 4.38 6.62 3.66
N CYS A 220 4.05 6.78 2.38
CA CYS A 220 4.14 5.67 1.41
C CYS A 220 5.56 5.28 1.00
N MET A 221 6.56 6.04 1.46
CA MET A 221 8.00 5.89 1.19
C MET A 221 8.39 5.93 -0.31
N ALA A 222 7.45 6.23 -1.22
CA ALA A 222 7.72 6.23 -2.66
C ALA A 222 8.85 7.20 -3.05
N CYS A 223 8.87 8.43 -2.50
CA CYS A 223 9.88 9.43 -2.84
C CYS A 223 11.29 9.01 -2.41
N ILE A 224 11.46 8.56 -1.16
CA ILE A 224 12.76 8.11 -0.63
C ILE A 224 13.25 6.83 -1.31
N SER A 225 12.38 5.83 -1.48
CA SER A 225 12.74 4.55 -2.08
C SER A 225 13.00 4.61 -3.59
N ARG A 226 12.44 5.59 -4.30
CA ARG A 226 12.55 5.68 -5.78
C ARG A 226 13.51 6.78 -6.26
N CYS A 227 14.16 7.50 -5.36
CA CYS A 227 15.13 8.52 -5.70
C CYS A 227 16.34 7.87 -6.41
N PRO A 228 16.66 8.22 -7.67
CA PRO A 228 17.70 7.54 -8.43
C PRO A 228 19.12 7.80 -7.92
N LYS A 229 19.29 8.80 -7.06
CA LYS A 229 20.56 9.15 -6.41
C LYS A 229 20.53 8.88 -4.90
N GLU A 230 19.47 8.24 -4.42
CA GLU A 230 19.24 7.98 -2.99
C GLU A 230 19.33 9.23 -2.09
N ALA A 231 19.20 10.42 -2.69
CA ALA A 231 19.47 11.72 -2.08
C ALA A 231 18.37 12.24 -1.16
N ILE A 232 17.46 11.37 -0.70
CA ILE A 232 16.34 11.75 0.18
C ILE A 232 16.46 10.94 1.46
N GLU A 233 16.33 11.60 2.61
CA GLU A 233 16.42 10.97 3.92
C GLU A 233 15.24 11.37 4.80
N TYR A 234 14.94 10.54 5.80
CA TYR A 234 13.98 10.79 6.87
C TYR A 234 14.67 10.73 8.24
N GLY A 235 14.99 11.91 8.79
CA GLY A 235 15.77 12.02 10.01
C GLY A 235 17.16 11.39 9.90
N LYS A 236 17.70 10.91 11.02
CA LYS A 236 19.03 10.26 11.05
C LYS A 236 18.96 8.76 10.79
N HIS A 237 17.82 8.13 11.03
CA HIS A 237 17.67 6.67 11.00
C HIS A 237 17.83 6.09 9.60
N SER A 238 17.26 6.73 8.58
CA SER A 238 17.25 6.18 7.21
C SER A 238 18.60 6.24 6.49
N LYS A 239 19.60 6.92 7.08
CA LYS A 239 20.93 7.10 6.47
C LYS A 239 21.62 5.75 6.32
N GLY A 240 22.08 5.45 5.11
CA GLY A 240 22.80 4.20 4.80
C GLY A 240 21.95 2.95 4.84
N LEU A 241 20.63 3.06 5.09
CA LEU A 241 19.72 1.92 4.98
C LEU A 241 19.41 1.64 3.50
N PRO A 242 19.29 0.35 3.11
CA PRO A 242 18.96 -0.02 1.74
C PRO A 242 17.68 0.67 1.23
N ARG A 243 17.60 0.95 -0.07
CA ARG A 243 16.35 1.44 -0.69
C ARG A 243 15.60 0.28 -1.31
N TYR A 244 14.46 -0.06 -0.72
CA TYR A 244 13.64 -1.16 -1.24
C TYR A 244 12.58 -0.69 -2.25
N THR A 245 12.58 -1.31 -3.43
CA THR A 245 11.44 -1.34 -4.37
C THR A 245 11.25 -2.76 -4.91
N CYS A 246 10.02 -3.22 -5.07
CA CYS A 246 9.72 -4.53 -5.60
C CYS A 246 10.03 -4.59 -7.11
N GLU A 247 11.17 -5.19 -7.48
CA GLU A 247 11.62 -5.27 -8.87
C GLU A 247 10.78 -6.26 -9.70
N ASN A 248 10.16 -7.26 -9.07
CA ASN A 248 9.33 -8.28 -9.75
C ASN A 248 8.09 -7.71 -10.43
N VAL A 249 7.68 -6.46 -10.10
CA VAL A 249 6.59 -5.78 -10.81
C VAL A 249 6.89 -5.65 -12.30
N LYS A 250 8.15 -5.41 -12.68
CA LYS A 250 8.59 -5.23 -14.07
C LYS A 250 8.50 -6.54 -14.86
N LYS A 251 8.86 -7.66 -14.23
CA LYS A 251 8.80 -9.01 -14.82
C LYS A 251 7.38 -9.47 -15.20
N LEU A 252 6.34 -8.76 -14.76
CA LEU A 252 4.94 -9.04 -15.11
C LEU A 252 4.43 -8.16 -16.25
N GLU A 253 5.19 -7.13 -16.64
CA GLU A 253 4.90 -6.24 -17.77
C GLU A 253 5.59 -6.71 -19.06
N GLU A 254 6.59 -7.59 -18.92
CA GLU A 254 7.26 -8.37 -19.98
C GLU A 254 6.47 -9.66 -20.30
#